data_AF-A0A6M8SZJ3-F1
#
_entry.id   AF-A0A6M8SZJ3-F1
#
_cell.length_a   1.000
_cell.length_b   1.000
_cell.length_c   1.000
_cell.angle_alpha   90.00
_cell.angle_beta   90.00
_cell.angle_gamma   90.00
#
_symmetry.space_group_name_H-M   'P 1'
#
loop_
_entity.id
_entity.type
_entity.pdbx_description
1 polymer ?
#
loop_
_entity_poly.entity_id
_entity_poly.type
_entity_poly.pdbx_seq_one_letter_code
_entity_poly.pdbx_strand_id
1 'polypeptide(L)'
;MSSFYVPSDLRALVIEPSAVQGKVMEARLLELGIVNVRWVETASAALELLQPMTTHSPNLILSALYLSDMTGVQLLTHLRDRAETQDLAFILISSEMRPQVLEPVRQLGACAILPKPFSNEHLNNALMMTLDYLTIDHSLEEHEIELEYIRVLLVDDSRAARNYMRKVLENLGIRNITEAENGREGKILLEDSAFDLLITDFNMPEMDGQALIEYVRTQSWQSQLPILMVSSETDYGRLAAVEQAGVSGICDKPFEPAMVKSLLERVLAPRAELL
;
A
#
# COMPACT_ATOMS: atom_id res chain seq x y z
N MET A 1 -8.16 -23.60 4.46
CA MET A 1 -7.73 -23.21 3.11
C MET A 1 -8.89 -22.47 2.47
N SER A 2 -8.98 -21.16 2.72
CA SER A 2 -9.92 -20.30 2.01
C SER A 2 -9.51 -20.28 0.54
N SER A 3 -10.44 -20.60 -0.35
CA SER A 3 -10.21 -20.51 -1.79
C SER A 3 -10.05 -19.03 -2.15
N PHE A 4 -8.90 -18.67 -2.71
CA PHE A 4 -8.64 -17.34 -3.28
C PHE A 4 -9.66 -17.02 -4.38
N TYR A 5 -10.38 -15.90 -4.26
CA TYR A 5 -11.31 -15.42 -5.28
C TYR A 5 -10.58 -14.47 -6.23
N VAL A 6 -10.50 -14.83 -7.50
CA VAL A 6 -9.94 -13.97 -8.55
C VAL A 6 -11.09 -13.23 -9.25
N PRO A 7 -11.11 -11.88 -9.26
CA PRO A 7 -12.05 -11.12 -10.05
C PRO A 7 -11.98 -11.53 -11.53
N SER A 8 -13.14 -11.80 -12.11
CA SER A 8 -13.24 -12.14 -13.55
C SER A 8 -12.75 -11.01 -14.47
N ASP A 9 -12.72 -9.77 -13.97
CA ASP A 9 -12.25 -8.57 -14.65
C ASP A 9 -10.78 -8.22 -14.35
N LEU A 10 -10.08 -9.04 -13.55
CA LEU A 10 -8.65 -8.88 -13.34
C LEU A 10 -7.89 -9.05 -14.67
N ARG A 11 -7.03 -8.08 -14.98
CA ARG A 11 -6.21 -8.01 -16.18
C ARG A 11 -4.79 -7.67 -15.79
N ALA A 12 -3.90 -8.66 -15.90
CA ALA A 12 -2.50 -8.54 -15.54
C ALA A 12 -1.63 -8.22 -16.76
N LEU A 13 -0.72 -7.26 -16.61
CA LEU A 13 0.37 -7.00 -17.54
C LEU A 13 1.70 -7.37 -16.89
N VAL A 14 2.36 -8.39 -17.44
CA VAL A 14 3.69 -8.85 -17.03
C VAL A 14 4.75 -8.16 -17.88
N ILE A 15 5.75 -7.56 -17.23
CA ILE A 15 6.86 -6.85 -17.87
C ILE A 15 8.15 -7.54 -17.45
N GLU A 16 8.63 -8.43 -18.31
CA GLU A 16 9.76 -9.32 -18.01
C GLU A 16 10.60 -9.55 -19.27
N PRO A 17 11.85 -9.06 -19.33
CA PRO A 17 12.70 -9.19 -20.51
C PRO A 17 13.07 -10.64 -20.84
N SER A 18 13.09 -11.52 -19.83
CA SER A 18 13.42 -12.93 -20.06
C SER A 18 12.20 -13.70 -20.57
N ALA A 19 12.21 -14.08 -21.85
CA ALA A 19 11.14 -14.88 -22.44
C ALA A 19 10.81 -16.18 -21.68
N VAL A 20 11.82 -16.80 -21.06
CA VAL A 20 11.61 -17.99 -20.22
C VAL A 20 10.84 -17.62 -18.95
N GLN A 21 11.25 -16.56 -18.25
CA GLN A 21 10.59 -16.12 -17.01
C GLN A 21 9.19 -15.56 -17.29
N GLY A 22 9.00 -14.82 -18.39
CA GLY A 22 7.71 -14.30 -18.84
C GLY A 22 6.71 -15.44 -19.05
N LYS A 23 7.08 -16.48 -19.81
CA LYS A 23 6.23 -17.66 -20.01
C LYS A 23 5.91 -18.41 -18.72
N VAL A 24 6.90 -18.53 -17.83
CA VAL A 24 6.67 -19.15 -16.51
C VAL A 24 5.66 -18.32 -15.72
N MET A 25 5.79 -16.99 -15.72
CA MET A 25 4.85 -16.12 -15.03
C MET A 25 3.43 -16.21 -15.60
N GLU A 26 3.28 -16.15 -16.93
CA GLU A 26 1.98 -16.34 -17.57
C GLU A 26 1.33 -17.68 -17.17
N ALA A 27 2.09 -18.78 -17.23
CA ALA A 27 1.58 -20.09 -16.84
C ALA A 27 1.14 -20.14 -15.37
N ARG A 28 1.90 -19.52 -14.47
CA ARG A 28 1.56 -19.45 -13.03
C ARG A 28 0.31 -18.60 -12.78
N LEU A 29 0.18 -17.45 -13.42
CA LEU A 29 -1.01 -16.60 -13.28
C LEU A 29 -2.27 -17.32 -13.80
N LEU A 30 -2.14 -18.06 -14.90
CA LEU A 30 -3.23 -18.91 -15.43
C LEU A 30 -3.61 -20.04 -14.47
N GLU A 31 -2.64 -20.73 -13.85
CA GLU A 31 -2.88 -21.75 -12.81
C GLU A 31 -3.66 -21.18 -11.61
N LEU A 32 -3.52 -19.89 -11.33
CA LEU A 32 -4.22 -19.18 -10.26
C LEU A 32 -5.59 -18.64 -10.67
N GLY A 33 -6.03 -18.85 -11.92
CA GLY A 33 -7.32 -18.38 -12.42
C GLY A 33 -7.29 -16.96 -13.00
N ILE A 34 -6.12 -16.33 -13.11
CA ILE A 34 -5.97 -15.03 -13.77
C ILE A 34 -5.85 -15.28 -15.28
N VAL A 35 -6.99 -15.19 -15.97
CA VAL A 35 -7.09 -15.57 -17.39
C VAL A 35 -6.69 -14.47 -18.38
N ASN A 36 -6.79 -13.20 -17.97
CA ASN A 36 -6.44 -12.07 -18.83
C ASN A 36 -5.01 -11.60 -18.53
N VAL A 37 -4.02 -12.33 -19.04
CA VAL A 37 -2.61 -11.97 -18.89
C VAL A 37 -2.06 -11.51 -20.24
N ARG A 38 -1.34 -10.38 -20.24
CA ARG A 38 -0.48 -9.96 -21.35
C ARG A 38 0.95 -9.89 -20.86
N TRP A 39 1.89 -10.31 -21.69
CA TRP A 39 3.32 -10.20 -21.42
C TRP A 39 4.01 -9.30 -22.46
N VAL A 40 4.92 -8.46 -21.99
CA VAL A 40 5.81 -7.63 -22.80
C VAL A 40 7.24 -7.68 -22.24
N GLU A 41 8.23 -7.48 -23.11
CA GLU A 41 9.66 -7.56 -22.75
C GLU A 41 10.23 -6.23 -22.25
N THR A 42 9.60 -5.10 -22.58
CA THR A 42 10.13 -3.76 -22.34
C THR A 42 9.10 -2.85 -21.66
N ALA A 43 9.59 -1.84 -20.93
CA ALA A 43 8.72 -0.84 -20.33
C ALA A 43 8.00 0.01 -21.37
N SER A 44 8.68 0.34 -22.47
CA SER A 44 8.13 1.15 -23.56
C SER A 44 6.91 0.46 -24.17
N ALA A 45 6.99 -0.85 -24.44
CA ALA A 45 5.86 -1.63 -24.92
C ALA A 45 4.71 -1.67 -23.90
N ALA A 46 5.02 -1.75 -22.60
CA ALA A 46 4.00 -1.66 -21.56
C ALA A 46 3.28 -0.30 -21.58
N LEU A 47 4.03 0.80 -21.65
CA LEU A 47 3.47 2.16 -21.66
C LEU A 47 2.63 2.45 -22.91
N GLU A 48 2.93 1.84 -24.06
CA GLU A 48 2.08 1.91 -25.26
C GLU A 48 0.72 1.22 -25.04
N LEU A 49 0.71 0.06 -24.38
CA LEU A 49 -0.53 -0.66 -24.08
C LEU A 49 -1.43 0.07 -23.07
N LEU A 50 -0.83 0.92 -22.22
CA LEU A 50 -1.52 1.70 -21.19
C LEU A 50 -2.11 3.02 -21.71
N GLN A 51 -1.99 3.33 -23.00
CA GLN A 51 -2.57 4.55 -23.54
C GLN A 51 -4.12 4.51 -23.53
N PRO A 52 -4.82 5.66 -23.36
CA PRO A 52 -6.26 5.74 -23.12
C PRO A 52 -7.17 5.13 -24.21
N MET A 53 -6.62 4.82 -25.38
CA MET A 53 -7.36 4.31 -26.54
C MET A 53 -7.53 2.78 -26.53
N THR A 54 -7.04 2.07 -25.50
CA THR A 54 -7.17 0.61 -25.43
C THR A 54 -8.41 0.21 -24.64
N THR A 55 -9.34 -0.49 -25.28
CA THR A 55 -10.63 -0.89 -24.69
C THR A 55 -10.49 -1.88 -23.51
N HIS A 56 -9.29 -2.38 -23.22
CA HIS A 56 -9.02 -3.38 -22.19
C HIS A 56 -7.74 -3.05 -21.40
N SER A 57 -7.77 -1.97 -20.60
CA SER A 57 -6.63 -1.61 -19.74
C SER A 57 -6.40 -2.67 -18.65
N PRO A 58 -5.13 -2.99 -18.34
CA PRO A 58 -4.79 -3.79 -17.19
C PRO A 58 -5.09 -3.01 -15.90
N ASN A 59 -5.38 -3.74 -14.82
CA ASN A 59 -5.53 -3.19 -13.46
C ASN A 59 -4.43 -3.70 -12.52
N LEU A 60 -3.57 -4.61 -12.99
CA LEU A 60 -2.41 -5.13 -12.27
C LEU A 60 -1.17 -5.15 -13.17
N ILE A 61 -0.07 -4.57 -12.70
CA ILE A 61 1.26 -4.65 -13.31
C ILE A 61 2.16 -5.57 -12.46
N LEU A 62 2.82 -6.53 -13.10
CA LEU A 62 3.91 -7.30 -12.51
C LEU A 62 5.19 -6.99 -13.30
N SER A 63 6.16 -6.33 -12.68
CA SER A 63 7.36 -5.87 -13.39
C SER A 63 8.63 -6.42 -12.78
N ALA A 64 9.57 -6.84 -13.63
CA ALA A 64 10.96 -6.99 -13.22
C ALA A 64 11.58 -5.63 -12.85
N LEU A 65 12.58 -5.63 -11.96
CA LEU A 65 13.31 -4.40 -11.61
C LEU A 65 14.25 -3.92 -12.73
N TYR A 66 14.90 -4.83 -13.45
CA TYR A 66 15.79 -4.48 -14.55
C TYR A 66 15.13 -4.84 -15.86
N LEU A 67 14.73 -3.82 -16.63
CA LEU A 67 14.22 -3.96 -17.99
C LEU A 67 15.30 -3.52 -18.98
N SER A 68 15.14 -3.86 -20.26
CA SER A 68 16.13 -3.55 -21.29
C SER A 68 16.23 -2.06 -21.61
N ASP A 69 15.18 -1.29 -21.35
CA ASP A 69 15.04 0.13 -21.69
C ASP A 69 14.95 1.07 -20.49
N MET A 70 14.54 0.58 -19.31
CA MET A 70 14.58 1.34 -18.04
C MET A 70 14.52 0.41 -16.82
N THR A 71 14.59 0.97 -15.62
CA THR A 71 14.34 0.22 -14.38
C THR A 71 12.86 0.18 -14.04
N GLY A 72 12.43 -0.83 -13.28
CA GLY A 72 11.08 -0.93 -12.72
C GLY A 72 10.74 0.26 -11.81
N VAL A 73 11.75 0.90 -11.20
CA VAL A 73 11.57 2.17 -10.46
C VAL A 73 11.13 3.28 -11.40
N GLN A 74 11.87 3.49 -12.49
CA GLN A 74 11.55 4.52 -13.48
C GLN A 74 10.19 4.28 -14.14
N LEU A 75 9.88 3.00 -14.45
CA LEU A 75 8.56 2.63 -14.94
C LEU A 75 7.47 3.00 -13.93
N LEU A 76 7.62 2.64 -12.66
CA LEU A 76 6.62 2.95 -11.63
C LEU A 76 6.47 4.46 -11.47
N THR A 77 7.55 5.24 -11.47
CA THR A 77 7.48 6.71 -11.49
C THR A 77 6.63 7.21 -12.67
N HIS A 78 6.90 6.73 -13.89
CA HIS A 78 6.11 7.10 -15.07
C HIS A 78 4.62 6.75 -14.94
N LEU A 79 4.29 5.64 -14.28
CA LEU A 79 2.91 5.24 -14.03
C LEU A 79 2.24 6.19 -13.04
N ARG A 80 2.93 6.59 -11.97
CA ARG A 80 2.42 7.50 -10.94
C ARG A 80 2.27 8.95 -11.43
N ASP A 81 3.05 9.37 -12.42
CA ASP A 81 2.97 10.73 -13.00
C ASP A 81 1.77 10.97 -13.93
N ARG A 82 0.97 9.94 -14.25
CA ARG A 82 -0.14 10.03 -15.20
C ARG A 82 -1.48 9.71 -14.55
N ALA A 83 -2.48 10.56 -14.77
CA ALA A 83 -3.78 10.44 -14.12
C ALA A 83 -4.48 9.10 -14.38
N GLU A 84 -4.27 8.52 -15.56
CA GLU A 84 -4.90 7.29 -16.02
C GLU A 84 -4.24 6.02 -15.49
N THR A 85 -2.97 6.10 -15.05
CA THR A 85 -2.19 4.93 -14.61
C THR A 85 -1.71 5.02 -13.17
N GLN A 86 -1.86 6.18 -12.51
CA GLN A 86 -1.34 6.42 -11.17
C GLN A 86 -1.91 5.47 -10.11
N ASP A 87 -3.10 4.92 -10.34
CA ASP A 87 -3.79 4.00 -9.42
C ASP A 87 -3.66 2.52 -9.82
N LEU A 88 -2.85 2.20 -10.83
CA LEU A 88 -2.63 0.79 -11.19
C LEU A 88 -1.90 0.07 -10.06
N ALA A 89 -2.41 -1.11 -9.71
CA ALA A 89 -1.72 -1.98 -8.77
C ALA A 89 -0.39 -2.43 -9.38
N PHE A 90 0.68 -2.41 -8.57
CA PHE A 90 2.03 -2.69 -9.05
C PHE A 90 2.75 -3.64 -8.11
N ILE A 91 3.20 -4.77 -8.64
CA ILE A 91 4.05 -5.75 -7.94
C ILE A 91 5.43 -5.72 -8.61
N LEU A 92 6.46 -5.44 -7.81
CA LEU A 92 7.84 -5.59 -8.27
C LEU A 92 8.30 -7.02 -8.05
N ILE A 93 8.99 -7.61 -9.03
CA ILE A 93 9.65 -8.91 -8.91
C ILE A 93 11.16 -8.72 -9.12
N SER A 94 11.96 -8.95 -8.09
CA SER A 94 13.38 -8.55 -8.10
C SER A 94 14.31 -9.58 -7.47
N SER A 95 15.50 -9.77 -8.03
CA SER A 95 16.61 -10.47 -7.36
C SER A 95 17.39 -9.57 -6.40
N GLU A 96 17.11 -8.27 -6.42
CA GLU A 96 17.76 -7.29 -5.56
C GLU A 96 17.10 -7.31 -4.17
N MET A 97 17.93 -7.28 -3.12
CA MET A 97 17.49 -7.29 -1.73
C MET A 97 17.96 -6.06 -0.96
N ARG A 98 18.82 -5.23 -1.55
CA ARG A 98 19.35 -4.02 -0.89
C ARG A 98 18.23 -3.01 -0.65
N PRO A 99 18.01 -2.56 0.60
CA PRO A 99 16.96 -1.59 0.92
C PRO A 99 17.02 -0.33 0.07
N GLN A 100 18.21 0.24 -0.14
CA GLN A 100 18.43 1.46 -0.94
C GLN A 100 17.88 1.38 -2.37
N VAL A 101 17.80 0.18 -2.96
CA VAL A 101 17.29 -0.01 -4.32
C VAL A 101 15.78 -0.23 -4.32
N LEU A 102 15.25 -0.86 -3.28
CA LEU A 102 13.83 -1.19 -3.17
C LEU A 102 13.00 -0.06 -2.54
N GLU A 103 13.64 0.80 -1.76
CA GLU A 103 13.02 1.91 -1.05
C GLU A 103 12.22 2.84 -1.97
N PRO A 104 12.74 3.29 -3.12
CA PRO A 104 11.96 4.11 -4.05
C PRO A 104 10.67 3.42 -4.52
N VAL A 105 10.68 2.09 -4.66
CA VAL A 105 9.51 1.32 -5.11
C VAL A 105 8.44 1.25 -4.01
N ARG A 106 8.87 1.12 -2.75
CA ARG A 106 7.96 1.18 -1.59
C ARG A 106 7.33 2.55 -1.48
N GLN A 107 8.15 3.61 -1.60
CA GLN A 107 7.69 4.99 -1.52
C GLN A 107 6.73 5.36 -2.66
N LEU A 108 6.93 4.82 -3.87
CA LEU A 108 6.00 5.01 -4.99
C LEU A 108 4.70 4.16 -4.89
N GLY A 109 4.50 3.45 -3.78
CA GLY A 109 3.27 2.71 -3.49
C GLY A 109 3.12 1.45 -4.34
N ALA A 110 4.17 0.65 -4.46
CA ALA A 110 4.03 -0.73 -4.93
C ALA A 110 3.22 -1.55 -3.90
N CYS A 111 2.32 -2.41 -4.38
CA CYS A 111 1.48 -3.27 -3.53
C CYS A 111 2.29 -4.40 -2.89
N ALA A 112 3.32 -4.90 -3.60
CA ALA A 112 4.20 -5.95 -3.10
C ALA A 112 5.56 -5.92 -3.81
N ILE A 113 6.57 -6.47 -3.12
CA ILE A 113 7.90 -6.75 -3.69
C ILE A 113 8.21 -8.23 -3.50
N LEU A 114 8.32 -8.97 -4.60
CA LEU A 114 8.52 -10.41 -4.64
C LEU A 114 9.99 -10.75 -4.95
N PRO A 115 10.74 -11.41 -4.05
CA PRO A 115 12.13 -11.75 -4.27
C PRO A 115 12.30 -12.92 -5.26
N LYS A 116 13.32 -12.88 -6.14
CA LYS A 116 13.71 -14.01 -6.99
C LYS A 116 14.88 -14.79 -6.35
N PRO A 117 14.82 -16.13 -6.30
CA PRO A 117 13.69 -17.00 -6.69
C PRO A 117 12.55 -16.96 -5.67
N PHE A 118 11.31 -17.17 -6.12
CA PHE A 118 10.12 -17.26 -5.28
C PHE A 118 9.38 -18.59 -5.46
N SER A 119 8.65 -19.01 -4.43
CA SER A 119 7.71 -20.13 -4.50
C SER A 119 6.34 -19.66 -5.03
N ASN A 120 5.48 -20.62 -5.37
CA ASN A 120 4.08 -20.31 -5.72
C ASN A 120 3.36 -19.63 -4.55
N GLU A 121 3.68 -19.99 -3.31
CA GLU A 121 3.10 -19.38 -2.11
C GLU A 121 3.45 -17.89 -2.00
N HIS A 122 4.71 -17.50 -2.26
CA HIS A 122 5.09 -16.08 -2.24
C HIS A 122 4.33 -15.27 -3.30
N LEU A 123 4.17 -15.82 -4.52
CA LEU A 123 3.40 -15.17 -5.57
C LEU A 123 1.92 -15.04 -5.18
N ASN A 124 1.35 -16.09 -4.60
CA ASN A 124 -0.03 -16.09 -4.10
C ASN A 124 -0.25 -15.01 -3.04
N ASN A 125 0.66 -14.89 -2.08
CA ASN A 125 0.55 -13.87 -1.02
C ASN A 125 0.62 -12.46 -1.60
N ALA A 126 1.57 -12.19 -2.50
CA ALA A 126 1.69 -10.89 -3.17
C ALA A 126 0.44 -10.55 -4.00
N LEU A 127 -0.13 -11.54 -4.70
CA LEU A 127 -1.38 -11.38 -5.44
C LEU A 127 -2.56 -11.20 -4.50
N MET A 128 -2.64 -11.88 -3.36
CA MET A 128 -3.72 -11.73 -2.38
C MET A 128 -3.74 -10.32 -1.77
N MET A 129 -2.59 -9.82 -1.32
CA MET A 129 -2.48 -8.42 -0.86
C MET A 129 -2.94 -7.43 -1.92
N THR A 130 -2.66 -7.73 -3.19
CA THR A 130 -3.01 -6.89 -4.32
C THR A 130 -4.46 -7.06 -4.77
N LEU A 131 -5.04 -8.25 -4.63
CA LEU A 131 -6.44 -8.49 -4.92
C LEU A 131 -7.32 -7.91 -3.83
N ASP A 132 -6.95 -7.98 -2.55
CA ASP A 132 -7.66 -7.25 -1.50
C ASP A 132 -7.77 -5.75 -1.81
N TYR A 133 -6.83 -5.19 -2.58
CA TYR A 133 -6.89 -3.82 -3.10
C TYR A 133 -7.85 -3.63 -4.30
N LEU A 134 -8.08 -4.68 -5.11
CA LEU A 134 -8.89 -4.65 -6.34
C LEU A 134 -10.32 -5.20 -6.13
N THR A 135 -10.50 -6.21 -5.29
CA THR A 135 -11.79 -6.81 -4.89
C THR A 135 -12.43 -5.94 -3.84
N ILE A 136 -13.27 -5.02 -4.31
CA ILE A 136 -14.32 -4.42 -3.52
C ILE A 136 -15.27 -5.57 -3.15
N ASP A 137 -15.17 -6.15 -1.95
CA ASP A 137 -16.23 -7.04 -1.48
C ASP A 137 -16.56 -6.81 0.00
N HIS A 138 -17.86 -6.60 0.23
CA HIS A 138 -18.47 -6.16 1.47
C HIS A 138 -18.59 -7.33 2.46
N SER A 139 -17.56 -7.58 3.28
CA SER A 139 -17.69 -8.61 4.32
C SER A 139 -17.04 -8.24 5.66
N LEU A 140 -17.32 -7.04 6.17
CA LEU A 140 -17.25 -6.79 7.62
C LEU A 140 -18.65 -6.83 8.26
N GLU A 141 -19.45 -7.85 7.93
CA GLU A 141 -20.80 -8.00 8.48
C GLU A 141 -20.88 -8.65 9.87
N GLU A 142 -19.78 -8.87 10.60
CA GLU A 142 -19.91 -9.57 11.90
C GLU A 142 -19.44 -8.83 13.14
N HIS A 143 -18.81 -7.65 13.07
CA HIS A 143 -18.49 -6.87 14.27
C HIS A 143 -18.99 -5.43 14.11
N GLU A 144 -20.11 -5.10 14.77
CA GLU A 144 -20.65 -3.74 14.95
C GLU A 144 -19.66 -2.88 15.78
N ILE A 145 -18.53 -2.53 15.19
CA ILE A 145 -17.95 -1.22 15.44
C ILE A 145 -18.61 -0.32 14.41
N GLU A 146 -19.20 0.81 14.81
CA GLU A 146 -19.73 1.80 13.88
C GLU A 146 -18.55 2.50 13.16
N LEU A 147 -17.79 1.75 12.35
CA LEU A 147 -16.60 2.19 11.62
C LEU A 147 -16.91 3.35 10.67
N GLU A 148 -18.19 3.48 10.28
CA GLU A 148 -18.70 4.60 9.49
C GLU A 148 -18.53 5.96 10.18
N TYR A 149 -18.51 6.03 11.52
CA TYR A 149 -18.30 7.27 12.26
C TYR A 149 -16.84 7.57 12.59
N ILE A 150 -15.94 6.59 12.42
CA ILE A 150 -14.52 6.75 12.75
C ILE A 150 -13.86 7.74 11.78
N ARG A 151 -13.32 8.83 12.34
CA ARG A 151 -12.60 9.86 11.61
C ARG A 151 -11.12 9.53 11.59
N VAL A 152 -10.60 9.15 10.43
CA VAL A 152 -9.18 8.86 10.23
C VAL A 152 -8.49 10.04 9.57
N LEU A 153 -7.36 10.47 10.13
CA LEU A 153 -6.41 11.35 9.45
C LEU A 153 -5.29 10.49 8.86
N LEU A 154 -5.16 10.52 7.53
CA LEU A 154 -4.12 9.82 6.77
C LEU A 154 -3.09 10.82 6.25
N VAL A 155 -1.85 10.73 6.72
CA VAL A 155 -0.76 11.66 6.38
C VAL A 155 0.38 10.88 5.74
N ASP A 156 0.59 11.08 4.45
CA ASP A 156 1.64 10.39 3.69
C ASP A 156 1.93 11.25 2.45
N ASP A 157 3.19 11.44 2.07
CA ASP A 157 3.56 12.27 0.91
C ASP A 157 3.35 11.53 -0.42
N SER A 158 3.32 10.19 -0.38
CA SER A 158 3.02 9.35 -1.53
C SER A 158 1.53 9.23 -1.75
N ARG A 159 1.02 9.90 -2.78
CA ARG A 159 -0.37 9.76 -3.23
C ARG A 159 -0.78 8.30 -3.48
N ALA A 160 0.13 7.49 -4.03
CA ALA A 160 -0.13 6.08 -4.27
C ALA A 160 -0.30 5.30 -2.96
N ALA A 161 0.54 5.57 -1.96
CA ALA A 161 0.42 4.99 -0.64
C ALA A 161 -0.86 5.49 0.08
N ARG A 162 -1.21 6.78 -0.04
CA ARG A 162 -2.49 7.32 0.45
C ARG A 162 -3.69 6.62 -0.18
N ASN A 163 -3.71 6.48 -1.51
CA ASN A 163 -4.79 5.80 -2.22
C ASN A 163 -4.89 4.31 -1.83
N TYR A 164 -3.75 3.63 -1.64
CA TYR A 164 -3.71 2.26 -1.15
C TYR A 164 -4.27 2.15 0.27
N MET A 165 -3.80 2.97 1.21
CA MET A 165 -4.31 2.97 2.59
C MET A 165 -5.78 3.37 2.67
N ARG A 166 -6.21 4.39 1.92
CA ARG A 166 -7.62 4.79 1.81
C ARG A 166 -8.49 3.62 1.41
N LYS A 167 -8.12 2.90 0.33
CA LYS A 167 -8.88 1.74 -0.13
C LYS A 167 -8.90 0.63 0.92
N VAL A 168 -7.78 0.36 1.60
CA VAL A 168 -7.74 -0.60 2.71
C VAL A 168 -8.73 -0.19 3.82
N LEU A 169 -8.74 1.08 4.22
CA LEU A 169 -9.66 1.59 5.24
C LEU A 169 -11.13 1.54 4.79
N GLU A 170 -11.42 1.92 3.54
CA GLU A 170 -12.76 1.86 2.96
C GLU A 170 -13.28 0.42 2.85
N ASN A 171 -12.39 -0.53 2.51
CA ASN A 171 -12.70 -1.97 2.52
C ASN A 171 -12.95 -2.48 3.94
N LEU A 172 -12.34 -1.84 4.93
CA LEU A 172 -12.63 -2.05 6.34
C LEU A 172 -13.85 -1.23 6.82
N GLY A 173 -14.66 -0.65 5.93
CA GLY A 173 -15.89 0.05 6.29
C GLY A 173 -15.70 1.46 6.86
N ILE A 174 -14.46 1.96 6.95
CA ILE A 174 -14.17 3.33 7.41
C ILE A 174 -14.41 4.29 6.24
N ARG A 175 -15.31 5.26 6.44
CA ARG A 175 -15.70 6.21 5.38
C ARG A 175 -15.17 7.64 5.60
N ASN A 176 -14.95 8.05 6.85
CA ASN A 176 -14.53 9.42 7.16
C ASN A 176 -13.00 9.54 7.17
N ILE A 177 -12.39 9.57 5.98
CA ILE A 177 -10.93 9.65 5.81
C ILE A 177 -10.54 11.04 5.29
N THR A 178 -9.86 11.81 6.15
CA THR A 178 -9.21 13.07 5.77
C THR A 178 -7.75 12.81 5.42
N GLU A 179 -7.26 13.39 4.33
CA GLU A 179 -5.87 13.24 3.88
C GLU A 179 -5.06 14.51 4.05
N ALA A 180 -3.75 14.35 4.24
CA ALA A 180 -2.73 15.38 4.18
C ALA A 180 -1.47 14.86 3.49
N GLU A 181 -0.73 15.74 2.84
CA GLU A 181 0.46 15.36 2.05
C GLU A 181 1.78 15.47 2.83
N ASN A 182 1.74 16.00 4.06
CA ASN A 182 2.89 16.13 4.93
C ASN A 182 2.46 16.38 6.38
N GLY A 183 3.41 16.28 7.33
CA GLY A 183 3.14 16.47 8.75
C GLY A 183 2.64 17.88 9.10
N ARG A 184 2.96 18.90 8.31
CA ARG A 184 2.55 20.28 8.58
C ARG A 184 1.07 20.48 8.29
N GLU A 185 0.58 19.95 7.18
CA GLU A 185 -0.85 19.89 6.86
C GLU A 185 -1.61 19.03 7.88
N GLY A 186 -1.07 17.86 8.22
CA GLY A 186 -1.64 16.98 9.24
C GLY A 186 -1.80 17.69 10.60
N LYS A 187 -0.78 18.46 11.02
CA LYS A 187 -0.84 19.30 12.22
C LYS A 187 -1.97 20.33 12.15
N ILE A 188 -2.11 21.06 11.05
CA ILE A 188 -3.17 22.07 10.89
C ILE A 188 -4.55 21.42 11.03
N LEU A 189 -4.75 20.24 10.44
CA LEU A 189 -6.01 19.50 10.54
C LEU A 189 -6.29 19.02 11.98
N LEU A 190 -5.26 18.59 12.72
CA LEU A 190 -5.37 18.21 14.13
C LEU A 190 -5.70 19.38 15.06
N GLU A 191 -5.35 20.61 14.66
CA GLU A 191 -5.71 21.83 15.39
C GLU A 191 -7.20 22.18 15.19
N ASP A 192 -7.74 21.93 13.99
CA ASP A 192 -9.10 22.32 13.59
C ASP A 192 -10.16 21.24 13.86
N SER A 193 -9.78 19.96 13.87
CA SER A 193 -10.72 18.83 13.90
C SER A 193 -10.29 17.69 14.81
N ALA A 194 -11.29 17.01 15.39
CA ALA A 194 -11.10 15.75 16.11
C ALA A 194 -10.94 14.57 15.15
N PHE A 195 -10.03 13.66 15.49
CA PHE A 195 -9.86 12.37 14.82
C PHE A 195 -9.86 11.25 15.85
N ASP A 196 -10.21 10.05 15.40
CA ASP A 196 -10.20 8.82 16.21
C ASP A 196 -8.92 8.00 15.95
N LEU A 197 -8.25 8.26 14.82
CA LEU A 197 -7.01 7.61 14.44
C LEU A 197 -6.17 8.53 13.54
N LEU A 198 -4.87 8.60 13.82
CA LEU A 198 -3.87 9.11 12.90
C LEU A 198 -3.10 7.94 12.27
N ILE A 199 -3.04 7.88 10.95
CA ILE A 199 -2.12 7.03 10.21
C ILE A 199 -1.10 7.96 9.54
N THR A 200 0.18 7.78 9.83
CA THR A 200 1.23 8.66 9.30
C THR A 200 2.39 7.88 8.70
N ASP A 201 2.91 8.36 7.58
CA ASP A 201 4.24 7.98 7.09
C ASP A 201 5.33 8.53 8.01
N PHE A 202 6.49 7.88 8.02
CA PHE A 202 7.64 8.34 8.79
C PHE A 202 8.47 9.40 8.06
N ASN A 203 8.73 9.25 6.77
CA ASN A 203 9.62 10.10 5.97
C ASN A 203 8.81 11.01 5.03
N MET A 204 8.46 12.20 5.49
CA MET A 204 7.72 13.20 4.68
C MET A 204 8.51 14.51 4.57
N PRO A 205 8.30 15.31 3.49
CA PRO A 205 8.87 16.64 3.37
C PRO A 205 8.24 17.62 4.38
N GLU A 206 8.91 18.75 4.62
CA GLU A 206 8.53 19.82 5.57
C GLU A 206 8.50 19.41 7.05
N MET A 207 7.69 18.43 7.39
CA MET A 207 7.52 17.88 8.73
C MET A 207 7.31 16.37 8.62
N ASP A 208 8.24 15.61 9.21
CA ASP A 208 8.25 14.16 9.17
C ASP A 208 7.26 13.55 10.17
N GLY A 209 7.07 12.22 10.09
CA GLY A 209 6.13 11.51 10.96
C GLY A 209 6.52 11.58 12.44
N GLN A 210 7.83 11.57 12.74
CA GLN A 210 8.31 11.66 14.10
C GLN A 210 7.96 13.01 14.74
N ALA A 211 8.19 14.12 14.03
CA ALA A 211 7.83 15.45 14.47
C ALA A 211 6.30 15.60 14.64
N LEU A 212 5.51 14.95 13.78
CA LEU A 212 4.05 14.95 13.90
C LEU A 212 3.57 14.21 15.15
N ILE A 213 4.16 13.05 15.42
CA ILE A 213 3.85 12.27 16.63
C ILE A 213 4.22 13.05 17.89
N GLU A 214 5.41 13.65 17.92
CA GLU A 214 5.86 14.47 19.04
C GLU A 214 4.91 15.66 19.27
N TYR A 215 4.49 16.33 18.20
CA TYR A 215 3.49 17.40 18.27
C TYR A 215 2.16 16.90 18.87
N VAL A 216 1.63 15.77 18.38
CA VAL A 216 0.37 15.20 18.91
C VAL A 216 0.49 14.95 20.41
N ARG A 217 1.61 14.36 20.86
CA ARG A 217 1.77 13.92 22.25
C ARG A 217 2.07 15.06 23.21
N THR A 218 2.69 16.14 22.75
CA THR A 218 3.18 17.22 23.63
C THR A 218 2.40 18.53 23.50
N GLN A 219 1.78 18.81 22.36
CA GLN A 219 1.17 20.11 22.05
C GLN A 219 -0.29 20.02 21.62
N SER A 220 -0.71 18.92 20.97
CA SER A 220 -2.11 18.76 20.58
C SER A 220 -3.01 18.54 21.79
N TRP A 221 -4.23 19.06 21.70
CA TRP A 221 -5.31 18.76 22.65
C TRP A 221 -5.81 17.31 22.53
N GLN A 222 -5.41 16.60 21.47
CA GLN A 222 -5.70 15.18 21.22
C GLN A 222 -4.49 14.29 21.58
N SER A 223 -3.84 14.52 22.72
CA SER A 223 -2.60 13.83 23.09
C SER A 223 -2.74 12.31 23.25
N GLN A 224 -3.96 11.80 23.42
CA GLN A 224 -4.28 10.38 23.50
C GLN A 224 -4.72 9.76 22.16
N LEU A 225 -4.73 10.54 21.07
CA LEU A 225 -5.08 10.06 19.74
C LEU A 225 -4.25 8.82 19.40
N PRO A 226 -4.88 7.67 19.08
CA PRO A 226 -4.15 6.52 18.58
C PRO A 226 -3.39 6.84 17.30
N ILE A 227 -2.15 6.38 17.21
CA ILE A 227 -1.29 6.64 16.04
C ILE A 227 -0.77 5.33 15.49
N LEU A 228 -1.04 5.06 14.22
CA LEU A 228 -0.42 4.00 13.44
C LEU A 228 0.66 4.63 12.55
N MET A 229 1.92 4.27 12.78
CA MET A 229 2.99 4.64 11.86
C MET A 229 3.11 3.60 10.76
N VAL A 230 3.16 4.04 9.50
CA VAL A 230 3.42 3.20 8.34
C VAL A 230 4.75 3.63 7.75
N SER A 231 5.77 2.78 7.73
CA SER A 231 7.13 3.21 7.40
C SER A 231 7.84 2.20 6.49
N SER A 232 8.79 2.68 5.70
CA SER A 232 9.79 1.80 5.04
C SER A 232 11.15 1.86 5.76
N GLU A 233 11.23 2.58 6.88
CA GLU A 233 12.45 2.74 7.68
C GLU A 233 12.90 1.40 8.26
N THR A 234 14.20 1.14 8.18
CA THR A 234 14.84 -0.10 8.69
C THR A 234 15.80 0.19 9.85
N ASP A 235 16.04 1.45 10.17
CA ASP A 235 16.82 1.86 11.34
C ASP A 235 16.02 1.61 12.63
N TYR A 236 16.40 0.55 13.34
CA TYR A 236 15.85 0.18 14.65
C TYR A 236 15.91 1.31 15.69
N GLY A 237 16.94 2.16 15.66
CA GLY A 237 17.05 3.29 16.59
C GLY A 237 15.98 4.34 16.35
N ARG A 238 15.70 4.64 15.07
CA ARG A 238 14.63 5.56 14.68
C ARG A 238 13.25 4.98 15.00
N LEU A 239 13.01 3.70 14.70
CA LEU A 239 11.77 3.03 15.05
C LEU A 239 11.53 2.99 16.56
N ALA A 240 12.57 2.67 17.35
CA ALA A 240 12.47 2.66 18.81
C ALA A 240 12.16 4.05 19.40
N ALA A 241 12.70 5.12 18.82
CA ALA A 241 12.37 6.49 19.24
C ALA A 241 10.89 6.81 19.01
N VAL A 242 10.32 6.32 17.91
CA VAL A 242 8.89 6.48 17.62
C VAL A 242 8.01 5.65 18.55
N GLU A 243 8.40 4.41 18.86
CA GLU A 243 7.71 3.59 19.87
C GLU A 243 7.69 4.31 21.22
N GLN A 244 8.82 4.87 21.64
CA GLN A 244 8.91 5.65 22.89
C GLN A 244 8.09 6.94 22.87
N ALA A 245 7.92 7.55 21.69
CA ALA A 245 7.03 8.70 21.52
C ALA A 245 5.54 8.32 21.66
N GLY A 246 5.20 7.03 21.72
CA GLY A 246 3.88 6.54 22.11
C GLY A 246 2.95 6.28 20.93
N VAL A 247 3.45 5.70 19.84
CA VAL A 247 2.58 5.14 18.78
C VAL A 247 1.84 3.90 19.28
N SER A 248 0.67 3.64 18.70
CA SER A 248 -0.17 2.48 18.97
C SER A 248 0.25 1.23 18.17
N GLY A 249 1.01 1.44 17.09
CA GLY A 249 1.60 0.39 16.27
C GLY A 249 2.49 0.95 15.17
N ILE A 250 3.36 0.08 14.65
CA ILE A 250 4.23 0.34 13.50
C ILE A 250 3.94 -0.74 12.46
N CYS A 251 3.90 -0.34 11.19
CA CYS A 251 3.63 -1.21 10.05
C CYS A 251 4.62 -0.91 8.92
N ASP A 252 5.20 -1.95 8.32
CA ASP A 252 6.17 -1.78 7.25
C ASP A 252 5.49 -1.64 5.87
N LYS A 253 5.96 -0.73 5.00
CA LYS A 253 5.53 -0.68 3.59
C LYS A 253 6.30 -1.72 2.77
N PRO A 254 5.68 -2.44 1.81
CA PRO A 254 4.25 -2.51 1.59
C PRO A 254 3.59 -3.33 2.69
N PHE A 255 2.41 -2.89 3.14
CA PHE A 255 1.72 -3.48 4.28
C PHE A 255 0.58 -4.39 3.86
N GLU A 256 0.33 -5.41 4.68
CA GLU A 256 -0.79 -6.33 4.53
C GLU A 256 -2.08 -5.73 5.10
N PRO A 257 -3.21 -5.75 4.37
CA PRO A 257 -4.50 -5.29 4.88
C PRO A 257 -4.90 -5.96 6.20
N ALA A 258 -4.57 -7.24 6.38
CA ALA A 258 -4.81 -7.98 7.61
C ALA A 258 -4.07 -7.39 8.82
N MET A 259 -2.86 -6.86 8.63
CA MET A 259 -2.10 -6.19 9.69
C MET A 259 -2.78 -4.88 10.09
N VAL A 260 -3.19 -4.07 9.10
CA VAL A 260 -3.93 -2.83 9.36
C VAL A 260 -5.25 -3.13 10.10
N LYS A 261 -5.99 -4.15 9.65
CA LYS A 261 -7.22 -4.61 10.33
C LYS A 261 -6.96 -5.01 11.78
N SER A 262 -5.97 -5.84 12.05
CA SER A 262 -5.65 -6.26 13.43
C SER A 262 -5.22 -5.10 14.32
N LEU A 263 -4.47 -4.14 13.77
CA LEU A 263 -4.08 -2.93 14.49
C LEU A 263 -5.27 -2.04 14.79
N LEU A 264 -6.17 -1.86 13.81
CA LEU A 264 -7.43 -1.14 13.99
C LEU A 264 -8.32 -1.80 15.03
N GLU A 265 -8.52 -3.11 14.98
CA GLU A 265 -9.29 -3.86 15.98
C GLU A 265 -8.71 -3.66 17.39
N ARG A 266 -7.39 -3.66 17.54
CA ARG A 266 -6.75 -3.42 18.84
C ARG A 266 -6.89 -1.98 19.34
N VAL A 267 -6.80 -1.02 18.42
CA VAL A 267 -6.87 0.42 18.71
C VAL A 267 -8.30 0.86 19.01
N LEU A 268 -9.27 0.29 18.30
CA LEU A 268 -10.68 0.64 18.35
C LEU A 268 -11.49 -0.31 19.25
N ALA A 269 -10.89 -1.39 19.76
CA ALA A 269 -11.50 -2.22 20.78
C ALA A 269 -11.96 -1.32 21.94
N PRO A 270 -13.20 -1.50 22.44
CA PRO A 270 -13.66 -0.79 23.62
C PRO A 270 -12.60 -0.96 24.71
N ARG A 271 -12.06 0.16 25.22
CA ARG A 271 -11.27 0.13 26.45
C ARG A 271 -12.17 -0.53 27.48
N ALA A 272 -11.89 -1.80 27.80
CA ALA A 272 -12.53 -2.45 28.93
C ALA A 272 -12.24 -1.57 30.14
N GLU A 273 -13.26 -0.86 30.62
CA GLU A 273 -13.19 -0.13 31.86
C GLU A 273 -12.82 -1.15 32.93
N LEU A 274 -11.56 -1.07 33.39
CA LEU A 274 -11.15 -1.70 34.64
C LEU A 274 -11.93 -1.00 35.74
N LEU A 275 -13.12 -1.52 36.04
CA LEU A 275 -13.88 -1.26 37.27
C LEU A 275 -13.15 -1.82 38.48
#